data_AF-A0AA39Y415-F1
#
_entry.id   AF-A0AA39Y415-F1
#
_cell.length_a   1.000
_cell.length_b   1.000
_cell.length_c   1.000
_cell.angle_alpha   90.00
_cell.angle_beta   90.00
_cell.angle_gamma   90.00
#
_symmetry.space_group_name_H-M   'P 1'
#
loop_
_entity.id
_entity.type
_entity.pdbx_description
1 polymer ?
#
loop_
_entity_poly.entity_id
_entity_poly.type
_entity_poly.pdbx_seq_one_letter_code
_entity_poly.pdbx_strand_id
1 'polypeptide(L)'
;MAKAKRRHPDRRNNCQAASRLPHGSPSTRQAPACPPNHGPKRAPPRGWHDTRRLTRVPRLPYPPQGPSATLADNLFRAAFPRGWQLIAVSGRALLCGLRALRQSVIAQYPAIPAPTLSDLHDTYRSADVQGVNVELGHEGQHNDNDFYVDQLGAVIYHWAGRRGWNLRVGYILADGRCFLIGTPRDEESDVRTVWITTTSGSGVTGNNAYLTDHYSGITSCLWTIVPMVNKELSRREALFCKA
;
A
#
# COMPACT_ATOMS: atom_id res chain seq x y z
N MET A 1 44.38 3.11 -36.43
CA MET A 1 43.51 2.42 -35.47
C MET A 1 42.09 2.36 -36.03
N ALA A 2 41.67 1.16 -36.45
CA ALA A 2 40.49 0.94 -37.28
C ALA A 2 39.20 0.81 -36.45
N LYS A 3 38.13 1.50 -36.88
CA LYS A 3 36.78 1.44 -36.29
C LYS A 3 36.03 0.20 -36.80
N ALA A 4 35.66 -0.71 -35.90
CA ALA A 4 34.81 -1.86 -36.20
C ALA A 4 33.33 -1.48 -36.10
N LYS A 5 32.66 -1.40 -37.26
CA LYS A 5 31.19 -1.29 -37.41
C LYS A 5 30.56 -2.67 -37.10
N ARG A 6 29.79 -2.79 -36.01
CA ARG A 6 28.92 -3.96 -35.78
C ARG A 6 27.60 -3.75 -36.53
N ARG A 7 27.28 -4.67 -37.43
CA ARG A 7 26.02 -4.75 -38.18
C ARG A 7 25.00 -5.51 -37.33
N HIS A 8 23.80 -4.93 -37.16
CA HIS A 8 22.63 -5.60 -36.59
C HIS A 8 22.00 -6.52 -37.67
N PRO A 9 21.68 -7.79 -37.37
CA PRO A 9 20.91 -8.62 -38.27
C PRO A 9 19.40 -8.34 -38.14
N ASP A 10 18.81 -8.15 -39.33
CA ASP A 10 17.39 -8.08 -39.67
C ASP A 10 16.62 -9.28 -39.09
N ARG A 11 15.55 -9.02 -38.32
CA ARG A 11 14.55 -10.01 -37.93
C ARG A 11 13.28 -9.74 -38.72
N ARG A 12 13.19 -10.34 -39.92
CA ARG A 12 11.95 -10.47 -40.68
C ARG A 12 11.59 -11.94 -40.84
N ASN A 13 10.28 -12.18 -40.74
CA ASN A 13 9.50 -13.33 -41.23
C ASN A 13 9.57 -14.63 -40.41
N ASN A 14 8.48 -14.91 -39.69
CA ASN A 14 7.76 -16.16 -39.93
C ASN A 14 6.31 -16.06 -39.40
N CYS A 15 5.38 -15.77 -40.30
CA CYS A 15 3.93 -15.96 -40.10
C CYS A 15 3.48 -16.96 -41.15
N GLN A 16 3.56 -18.25 -40.83
CA GLN A 16 2.86 -19.31 -41.54
C GLN A 16 2.41 -20.38 -40.55
N ALA A 17 1.11 -20.66 -40.59
CA ALA A 17 0.48 -21.98 -40.56
C ALA A 17 -0.79 -21.95 -39.69
N ALA A 18 -1.91 -21.66 -40.36
CA ALA A 18 -3.25 -21.95 -39.89
C ALA A 18 -3.45 -23.48 -39.92
N SER A 19 -3.48 -24.10 -38.74
CA SER A 19 -3.94 -25.49 -38.59
C SER A 19 -5.38 -25.51 -38.14
N ARG A 20 -6.21 -26.09 -39.00
CA ARG A 20 -7.64 -26.36 -38.82
C ARG A 20 -7.86 -27.22 -37.57
N LEU A 21 -8.69 -26.75 -36.64
CA LEU A 21 -9.23 -27.57 -35.55
C LEU A 21 -10.55 -28.22 -36.00
N PRO A 22 -10.78 -29.51 -35.74
CA PRO A 22 -12.08 -30.13 -35.95
C PRO A 22 -13.07 -29.75 -34.86
N HIS A 23 -14.31 -29.46 -35.28
CA HIS A 23 -15.48 -29.27 -34.43
C HIS A 23 -15.77 -30.54 -33.61
N GLY A 24 -15.54 -30.47 -32.30
CA GLY A 24 -16.06 -31.42 -31.32
C GLY A 24 -17.37 -30.90 -30.72
N SER A 25 -18.42 -31.71 -30.82
CA SER A 25 -19.76 -31.46 -30.29
C SER A 25 -19.78 -31.29 -28.75
N PRO A 26 -20.74 -30.53 -28.20
CA PRO A 26 -20.85 -30.31 -26.75
C PRO A 26 -21.40 -31.56 -26.06
N SER A 27 -20.57 -32.23 -25.27
CA SER A 27 -20.99 -33.24 -24.30
C SER A 27 -21.53 -32.54 -23.05
N THR A 28 -22.85 -32.50 -22.89
CA THR A 28 -23.54 -32.19 -21.63
C THR A 28 -23.20 -33.23 -20.56
N ARG A 29 -22.12 -32.98 -19.80
CA ARG A 29 -21.93 -33.62 -18.48
C ARG A 29 -22.51 -32.68 -17.43
N GLN A 30 -23.64 -33.11 -16.86
CA GLN A 30 -24.18 -32.55 -15.63
C GLN A 30 -23.11 -32.65 -14.53
N ALA A 31 -22.73 -31.51 -13.96
CA ALA A 31 -21.93 -31.46 -12.75
C ALA A 31 -22.79 -32.00 -11.57
N PRO A 32 -22.22 -32.81 -10.67
CA PRO A 32 -22.91 -33.18 -9.44
C PRO A 32 -23.13 -31.91 -8.59
N ALA A 33 -24.39 -31.71 -8.18
CA ALA A 33 -24.78 -30.61 -7.31
C ALA A 33 -23.98 -30.65 -6.00
N CYS A 34 -23.30 -29.55 -5.67
CA CYS A 34 -22.76 -29.34 -4.33
C CYS A 34 -23.91 -29.38 -3.31
N PRO A 35 -23.79 -30.14 -2.20
CA PRO A 35 -24.79 -30.08 -1.13
C PRO A 35 -24.82 -28.67 -0.53
N PRO A 36 -26.00 -28.15 -0.17
CA PRO A 36 -26.11 -26.85 0.49
C PRO A 36 -25.43 -26.91 1.86
N ASN A 37 -24.39 -26.11 2.03
CA ASN A 37 -23.67 -25.96 3.29
C ASN A 37 -24.52 -25.11 4.26
N HIS A 38 -25.42 -25.76 4.99
CA HIS A 38 -26.21 -25.17 6.08
C HIS A 38 -25.43 -25.16 7.40
N GLY A 39 -24.20 -24.66 7.39
CA GLY A 39 -23.49 -24.34 8.63
C GLY A 39 -24.24 -23.25 9.41
N PRO A 40 -24.35 -23.34 10.75
CA PRO A 40 -25.03 -22.32 11.55
C PRO A 40 -24.33 -20.98 11.35
N LYS A 41 -25.11 -19.96 10.98
CA LYS A 41 -24.68 -18.56 10.91
C LYS A 41 -24.21 -18.12 12.29
N ARG A 42 -22.92 -18.29 12.60
CA ARG A 42 -22.32 -17.74 13.81
C ARG A 42 -22.38 -16.21 13.67
N ALA A 43 -23.11 -15.58 14.58
CA ALA A 43 -23.13 -14.13 14.67
C ALA A 43 -21.68 -13.62 14.82
N PRO A 44 -21.29 -12.56 14.10
CA PRO A 44 -19.98 -11.95 14.31
C PRO A 44 -19.86 -11.53 15.78
N PRO A 45 -18.68 -11.68 16.41
CA PRO A 45 -18.47 -11.25 17.78
C PRO A 45 -18.85 -9.77 17.91
N ARG A 46 -19.79 -9.48 18.82
CA ARG A 46 -20.20 -8.11 19.16
C ARG A 46 -18.98 -7.38 19.72
N GLY A 47 -18.44 -6.43 18.96
CA GLY A 47 -17.28 -5.64 19.38
C GLY A 47 -16.56 -4.84 18.28
N TRP A 48 -16.90 -5.04 17.00
CA TRP A 48 -16.16 -4.45 15.87
C TRP A 48 -16.66 -3.10 15.34
N HIS A 49 -17.55 -2.42 16.06
CA HIS A 49 -18.16 -1.16 15.62
C HIS A 49 -17.87 0.02 16.55
N ASP A 50 -16.60 0.33 16.78
CA ASP A 50 -16.23 1.70 17.14
C ASP A 50 -14.82 2.07 16.66
N THR A 51 -14.67 2.25 15.35
CA THR A 51 -13.46 2.86 14.77
C THR A 51 -13.40 4.37 14.99
N ARG A 52 -14.36 4.98 15.71
CA ARG A 52 -14.37 6.42 16.01
C ARG A 52 -13.61 6.78 17.27
N ARG A 53 -13.28 5.81 18.12
CA ARG A 53 -12.16 5.96 19.07
C ARG A 53 -10.86 5.66 18.34
N LEU A 54 -10.37 6.64 17.59
CA LEU A 54 -8.92 6.85 17.49
C LEU A 54 -8.45 7.04 18.93
N THR A 55 -8.14 5.95 19.63
CA THR A 55 -7.39 6.02 20.89
C THR A 55 -6.18 6.86 20.57
N ARG A 56 -5.97 7.94 21.33
CA ARG A 56 -4.81 8.82 21.13
C ARG A 56 -3.56 7.94 21.23
N VAL A 57 -3.03 7.54 20.08
CA VAL A 57 -1.78 6.80 20.06
C VAL A 57 -0.71 7.77 20.54
N PRO A 58 0.16 7.37 21.49
CA PRO A 58 1.18 8.24 22.03
C PRO A 58 1.96 8.91 20.89
N ARG A 59 2.21 10.22 21.01
CA ARG A 59 3.17 10.89 20.13
C ARG A 59 4.51 10.22 20.34
N LEU A 60 5.04 9.58 19.31
CA LEU A 60 6.38 9.02 19.39
C LEU A 60 7.38 10.19 19.24
N PRO A 61 8.29 10.39 20.22
CA PRO A 61 9.36 11.36 20.06
C PRO A 61 10.24 10.94 18.89
N TYR A 62 10.90 11.90 18.26
CA TYR A 62 11.91 11.58 17.26
C TYR A 62 13.02 10.75 17.91
N PRO A 63 13.55 9.72 17.22
CA PRO A 63 14.69 8.97 17.73
C PRO A 63 15.89 9.93 17.93
N PRO A 64 16.73 9.68 18.96
CA PRO A 64 17.91 10.48 19.24
C PRO A 64 18.84 10.52 18.02
N GLN A 65 19.44 11.68 17.76
CA GLN A 65 20.28 11.88 16.57
C GLN A 65 21.64 11.19 16.75
N GLY A 66 21.89 10.16 15.95
CA GLY A 66 23.24 9.71 15.64
C GLY A 66 23.92 10.67 14.64
N PRO A 67 25.25 10.61 14.49
CA PRO A 67 26.05 11.63 13.79
C PRO A 67 25.90 11.73 12.26
N SER A 68 24.92 11.08 11.63
CA SER A 68 24.53 11.37 10.24
C SER A 68 23.08 10.95 10.00
N ALA A 69 22.17 11.92 9.91
CA ALA A 69 20.79 11.65 9.51
C ALA A 69 20.79 11.17 8.05
N THR A 70 20.21 9.99 7.81
CA THR A 70 20.11 9.45 6.46
C THR A 70 19.17 10.30 5.59
N LEU A 71 19.21 10.13 4.27
CA LEU A 71 18.24 10.75 3.37
C LEU A 71 16.79 10.44 3.79
N ALA A 72 16.53 9.18 4.20
CA ALA A 72 15.23 8.74 4.68
C ALA A 72 14.80 9.52 5.94
N ASP A 73 15.70 9.69 6.92
CA ASP A 73 15.41 10.45 8.14
C ASP A 73 15.09 11.91 7.84
N ASN A 74 15.83 12.53 6.92
CA ASN A 74 15.62 13.92 6.52
C ASN A 74 14.26 14.11 5.83
N LEU A 75 13.91 13.22 4.89
CA LEU A 75 12.63 13.25 4.21
C LEU A 75 11.47 12.97 5.16
N PHE A 76 11.66 12.06 6.11
CA PHE A 76 10.65 11.77 7.11
C PHE A 76 10.36 12.99 7.99
N ARG A 77 11.41 13.63 8.51
CA ARG A 77 11.28 14.85 9.33
C ARG A 77 10.64 16.00 8.56
N ALA A 78 11.01 16.16 7.27
CA ALA A 78 10.42 17.16 6.39
C ALA A 78 8.92 16.91 6.14
N ALA A 79 8.50 15.64 6.04
CA ALA A 79 7.09 15.27 5.87
C ALA A 79 6.25 15.51 7.15
N PHE A 80 6.86 15.41 8.33
CA PHE A 80 6.16 15.51 9.62
C PHE A 80 6.75 16.53 10.59
N PRO A 81 6.97 17.81 10.22
CA PRO A 81 7.76 18.76 11.01
C PRO A 81 7.19 19.04 12.41
N ARG A 82 5.92 18.72 12.67
CA ARG A 82 5.24 18.86 13.97
C ARG A 82 4.94 17.52 14.65
N GLY A 83 5.62 16.47 14.22
CA GLY A 83 5.40 15.09 14.65
C GLY A 83 4.28 14.40 13.89
N TRP A 84 4.12 13.12 14.19
CA TRP A 84 3.24 12.20 13.49
C TRP A 84 2.50 11.29 14.48
N GLN A 85 1.47 10.61 13.99
CA GLN A 85 0.67 9.63 14.74
C GLN A 85 0.43 8.40 13.88
N LEU A 86 0.28 7.26 14.56
CA LEU A 86 -0.12 6.01 13.94
C LEU A 86 -1.61 6.01 13.64
N ILE A 87 -1.94 5.51 12.45
CA ILE A 87 -3.28 5.06 12.10
C ILE A 87 -3.29 3.56 12.26
N ALA A 88 -3.90 3.07 13.34
CA ALA A 88 -4.13 1.64 13.52
C ALA A 88 -4.94 1.09 12.34
N VAL A 89 -4.52 -0.08 11.85
CA VAL A 89 -5.23 -0.77 10.78
C VAL A 89 -5.83 -2.06 11.34
N SER A 90 -6.11 -3.05 10.49
CA SER A 90 -6.50 -4.37 10.96
C SER A 90 -5.53 -5.39 10.36
N GLY A 91 -5.10 -6.35 11.16
CA GLY A 91 -4.33 -7.53 10.72
C GLY A 91 -5.20 -8.63 10.12
N ARG A 92 -6.50 -8.41 9.94
CA ARG A 92 -7.43 -9.42 9.42
C ARG A 92 -7.00 -9.91 8.03
N ALA A 93 -6.89 -11.23 7.88
CA ALA A 93 -6.41 -11.86 6.65
C ALA A 93 -5.02 -11.38 6.22
N LEU A 94 -4.19 -10.94 7.17
CA LEU A 94 -2.80 -10.50 6.99
C LEU A 94 -2.59 -9.26 6.09
N LEU A 95 -3.67 -8.67 5.54
CA LEU A 95 -3.61 -7.49 4.66
C LEU A 95 -3.29 -6.15 5.37
N CYS A 96 -2.67 -6.15 6.55
CA CYS A 96 -2.35 -4.91 7.28
C CYS A 96 -1.40 -4.01 6.48
N GLY A 97 -0.49 -4.55 5.67
CA GLY A 97 0.40 -3.75 4.81
C GLY A 97 -0.36 -2.91 3.78
N LEU A 98 -1.28 -3.52 3.04
CA LEU A 98 -2.12 -2.80 2.07
C LEU A 98 -3.05 -1.79 2.76
N ARG A 99 -3.57 -2.13 3.96
CA ARG A 99 -4.37 -1.20 4.75
C ARG A 99 -3.55 -0.01 5.22
N ALA A 100 -2.32 -0.22 5.68
CA ALA A 100 -1.42 0.84 6.11
C ALA A 100 -1.11 1.80 4.95
N LEU A 101 -0.77 1.27 3.77
CA LEU A 101 -0.60 2.08 2.56
C LEU A 101 -1.84 2.93 2.26
N ARG A 102 -3.02 2.29 2.20
CA ARG A 102 -4.28 2.99 1.93
C ARG A 102 -4.53 4.13 2.91
N GLN A 103 -4.38 3.88 4.21
CA GLN A 103 -4.61 4.90 5.24
C GLN A 103 -3.57 6.02 5.16
N SER A 104 -2.31 5.69 4.91
CA SER A 104 -1.24 6.68 4.73
C SER A 104 -1.46 7.55 3.50
N VAL A 105 -1.87 6.99 2.35
CA VAL A 105 -2.21 7.80 1.16
C VAL A 105 -3.32 8.79 1.46
N ILE A 106 -4.41 8.33 2.08
CA ILE A 106 -5.55 9.19 2.47
C ILE A 106 -5.07 10.35 3.36
N ALA A 107 -4.23 10.05 4.35
CA ALA A 107 -3.84 11.02 5.36
C ALA A 107 -2.75 11.99 4.88
N GLN A 108 -1.79 11.53 4.07
CA GLN A 108 -0.62 12.31 3.66
C GLN A 108 -0.84 13.05 2.35
N TYR A 109 -1.71 12.53 1.47
CA TYR A 109 -1.93 13.07 0.13
C TYR A 109 -3.43 13.15 -0.21
N PRO A 110 -4.20 14.03 0.44
CA PRO A 110 -5.66 14.12 0.26
C PRO A 110 -6.10 14.49 -1.18
N ALA A 111 -5.19 15.04 -1.99
CA ALA A 111 -5.44 15.34 -3.40
C ALA A 111 -5.30 14.10 -4.32
N ILE A 112 -4.71 13.00 -3.84
CA ILE A 112 -4.59 11.76 -4.59
C ILE A 112 -5.81 10.88 -4.26
N PRO A 113 -6.54 10.35 -5.26
CA PRO A 113 -7.65 9.43 -5.01
C PRO A 113 -7.20 8.24 -4.17
N ALA A 114 -7.93 7.96 -3.09
CA ALA A 114 -7.59 6.88 -2.19
C ALA A 114 -7.68 5.51 -2.90
N PRO A 115 -6.65 4.66 -2.83
CA PRO A 115 -6.76 3.30 -3.35
C PRO A 115 -7.82 2.51 -2.56
N THR A 116 -8.59 1.67 -3.24
CA THR A 116 -9.34 0.61 -2.55
C THR A 116 -8.39 -0.53 -2.18
N LEU A 117 -8.79 -1.39 -1.24
CA LEU A 117 -8.00 -2.60 -0.96
C LEU A 117 -7.96 -3.55 -2.16
N SER A 118 -9.04 -3.61 -2.94
CA SER A 118 -9.06 -4.39 -4.19
C SER A 118 -8.03 -3.83 -5.17
N ASP A 119 -8.00 -2.51 -5.39
CA ASP A 119 -7.04 -1.90 -6.33
C ASP A 119 -5.59 -2.27 -6.01
N LEU A 120 -5.21 -2.25 -4.73
CA LEU A 120 -3.86 -2.59 -4.31
C LEU A 120 -3.58 -4.09 -4.46
N HIS A 121 -4.56 -4.94 -4.13
CA HIS A 121 -4.45 -6.39 -4.26
C HIS A 121 -4.37 -6.83 -5.73
N ASP A 122 -5.23 -6.27 -6.57
CA ASP A 122 -5.25 -6.50 -8.02
C ASP A 122 -3.97 -5.98 -8.68
N THR A 123 -3.41 -4.87 -8.17
CA THR A 123 -2.10 -4.37 -8.61
C THR A 123 -0.98 -5.34 -8.23
N TYR A 124 -0.97 -5.88 -7.01
CA TYR A 124 -0.01 -6.91 -6.62
C TYR A 124 -0.06 -8.12 -7.55
N ARG A 125 -1.25 -8.58 -7.92
CA ARG A 125 -1.47 -9.73 -8.81
C ARG A 125 -1.18 -9.45 -10.29
N SER A 126 -0.92 -8.20 -10.66
CA SER A 126 -0.65 -7.85 -12.05
C SER A 126 0.73 -8.33 -12.51
N ALA A 127 0.85 -8.64 -13.81
CA ALA A 127 2.08 -9.16 -14.40
C ALA A 127 3.28 -8.24 -14.15
N ASP A 128 3.09 -6.92 -14.17
CA ASP A 128 4.15 -5.94 -13.92
C ASP A 128 4.78 -6.13 -12.53
N VAL A 129 3.95 -6.20 -11.47
CA VAL A 129 4.43 -6.34 -10.09
C VAL A 129 4.99 -7.74 -9.84
N GLN A 130 4.39 -8.77 -10.44
CA GLN A 130 4.92 -10.12 -10.35
C GLN A 130 6.31 -10.24 -10.98
N GLY A 131 6.55 -9.56 -12.12
CA GLY A 131 7.88 -9.48 -12.72
C GLY A 131 8.92 -8.84 -11.80
N VAL A 132 8.58 -7.71 -11.17
CA VAL A 132 9.47 -7.04 -10.20
C VAL A 132 9.75 -7.94 -8.99
N ASN A 133 8.74 -8.63 -8.47
CA ASN A 133 8.93 -9.54 -7.32
C ASN A 133 9.89 -10.69 -7.65
N VAL A 134 9.78 -11.24 -8.87
CA VAL A 134 10.71 -12.28 -9.38
C VAL A 134 12.14 -11.74 -9.42
N GLU A 135 12.36 -10.55 -9.98
CA GLU A 135 13.69 -9.92 -10.07
C GLU A 135 14.32 -9.64 -8.70
N LEU A 136 13.49 -9.32 -7.69
CA LEU A 136 13.94 -9.11 -6.32
C LEU A 136 14.23 -10.41 -5.56
N GLY A 137 14.12 -11.57 -6.21
CA GLY A 137 14.39 -12.88 -5.59
C GLY A 137 13.26 -13.37 -4.70
N HIS A 138 12.05 -12.80 -4.83
CA HIS A 138 10.83 -13.29 -4.17
C HIS A 138 10.15 -14.40 -4.96
N GLU A 139 10.89 -15.06 -5.86
CA GLU A 139 10.42 -16.24 -6.59
C GLU A 139 9.93 -17.31 -5.61
N GLY A 140 8.70 -17.81 -5.84
CA GLY A 140 8.08 -18.82 -4.97
C GLY A 140 7.44 -18.27 -3.68
N GLN A 141 7.63 -16.98 -3.35
CA GLN A 141 6.85 -16.33 -2.31
C GLN A 141 5.47 -15.95 -2.87
N HIS A 142 4.55 -16.91 -2.82
CA HIS A 142 3.15 -16.72 -3.21
C HIS A 142 2.30 -16.16 -2.06
N ASN A 143 2.90 -15.36 -1.17
CA ASN A 143 2.21 -14.71 -0.06
C ASN A 143 1.26 -13.63 -0.58
N ASP A 144 0.06 -14.01 -1.00
CA ASP A 144 -0.94 -13.07 -1.49
C ASP A 144 -1.65 -12.29 -0.38
N ASN A 145 -1.22 -12.48 0.87
CA ASN A 145 -1.87 -11.89 2.02
C ASN A 145 -0.92 -11.37 3.12
N ASP A 146 0.38 -11.65 3.11
CA ASP A 146 1.35 -11.21 4.14
C ASP A 146 2.56 -10.57 3.47
N PHE A 147 2.52 -9.25 3.23
CA PHE A 147 3.42 -8.59 2.29
C PHE A 147 4.71 -8.08 2.95
N TYR A 148 5.85 -8.25 2.26
CA TYR A 148 7.09 -7.57 2.58
C TYR A 148 7.04 -6.08 2.17
N VAL A 149 7.90 -5.25 2.76
CA VAL A 149 7.85 -3.79 2.53
C VAL A 149 8.20 -3.40 1.09
N ASP A 150 9.10 -4.14 0.46
CA ASP A 150 9.47 -3.97 -0.95
C ASP A 150 8.33 -4.36 -1.90
N GLN A 151 7.59 -5.44 -1.61
CA GLN A 151 6.36 -5.79 -2.33
C GLN A 151 5.32 -4.67 -2.20
N LEU A 152 5.16 -4.07 -1.01
CA LEU A 152 4.31 -2.89 -0.81
C LEU A 152 4.81 -1.69 -1.62
N GLY A 153 6.13 -1.52 -1.73
CA GLY A 153 6.78 -0.54 -2.60
C GLY A 153 6.40 -0.69 -4.07
N ALA A 154 6.54 -1.90 -4.62
CA ALA A 154 6.15 -2.21 -5.99
C ALA A 154 4.66 -1.96 -6.22
N VAL A 155 3.81 -2.41 -5.29
CA VAL A 155 2.34 -2.23 -5.38
C VAL A 155 1.96 -0.75 -5.48
N ILE A 156 2.46 0.11 -4.59
CA ILE A 156 2.08 1.52 -4.61
C ILE A 156 2.64 2.23 -5.83
N TYR A 157 3.87 1.91 -6.24
CA TYR A 157 4.53 2.50 -7.41
C TYR A 157 3.72 2.23 -8.68
N HIS A 158 3.37 0.97 -8.94
CA HIS A 158 2.60 0.60 -10.13
C HIS A 158 1.15 1.12 -10.07
N TRP A 159 0.49 1.05 -8.91
CA TRP A 159 -0.88 1.56 -8.76
C TRP A 159 -0.96 3.07 -9.05
N ALA A 160 0.00 3.83 -8.52
CA ALA A 160 0.12 5.28 -8.68
C ALA A 160 0.54 5.66 -10.10
N GLY A 161 1.52 4.94 -10.66
CA GLY A 161 2.06 5.19 -11.99
C GLY A 161 1.02 5.06 -13.09
N ARG A 162 0.12 4.07 -13.00
CA ARG A 162 -1.05 3.90 -13.90
C ARG A 162 -2.01 5.09 -13.88
N ARG A 163 -1.88 5.99 -12.90
CA ARG A 163 -2.70 7.18 -12.68
C ARG A 163 -1.90 8.48 -12.80
N GLY A 164 -0.67 8.42 -13.29
CA GLY A 164 0.19 9.59 -13.48
C GLY A 164 0.83 10.13 -12.20
N TRP A 165 0.88 9.35 -11.12
CA TRP A 165 1.54 9.74 -9.87
C TRP A 165 2.85 8.97 -9.66
N ASN A 166 3.87 9.65 -9.14
CA ASN A 166 5.14 9.05 -8.78
C ASN A 166 5.21 8.85 -7.25
N LEU A 167 4.75 7.70 -6.77
CA LEU A 167 4.75 7.36 -5.35
C LEU A 167 5.79 6.28 -5.05
N ARG A 168 6.49 6.44 -3.93
CA ARG A 168 7.34 5.40 -3.31
C ARG A 168 6.96 5.17 -1.85
N VAL A 169 7.41 4.07 -1.27
CA VAL A 169 7.24 3.77 0.16
C VAL A 169 8.45 4.25 0.94
N GLY A 170 8.18 4.99 2.01
CA GLY A 170 9.10 5.15 3.13
C GLY A 170 8.54 4.40 4.33
N TYR A 171 9.41 3.81 5.16
CA TYR A 171 8.96 3.13 6.37
C TYR A 171 9.84 3.44 7.57
N ILE A 172 9.22 3.37 8.75
CA ILE A 172 9.89 3.52 10.04
C ILE A 172 9.81 2.20 10.79
N LEU A 173 10.94 1.77 11.36
CA LEU A 173 10.99 0.64 12.30
C LEU A 173 10.59 1.05 13.72
N ALA A 174 10.32 0.06 14.57
CA ALA A 174 10.01 0.29 15.99
C ALA A 174 11.14 1.04 16.76
N ASP A 175 12.38 0.93 16.30
CA ASP A 175 13.54 1.65 16.85
C ASP A 175 13.68 3.10 16.33
N GLY A 176 12.76 3.53 15.45
CA GLY A 176 12.73 4.87 14.87
C GLY A 176 13.56 5.05 13.60
N ARG A 177 14.33 4.05 13.15
CA ARG A 177 15.10 4.16 11.90
C ARG A 177 14.17 4.25 10.70
N CYS A 178 14.47 5.19 9.81
CA CYS A 178 13.73 5.39 8.57
C CYS A 178 14.45 4.75 7.39
N PHE A 179 13.67 4.21 6.45
CA PHE A 179 14.16 3.60 5.23
C PHE A 179 13.30 4.02 4.05
N LEU A 180 13.88 3.98 2.85
CA LEU A 180 13.19 4.21 1.58
C LEU A 180 13.25 2.95 0.74
N ILE A 181 12.13 2.60 0.14
CA ILE A 181 12.09 1.63 -0.95
C ILE A 181 12.39 2.38 -2.24
N GLY A 182 13.44 1.94 -2.93
CA GLY A 182 13.83 2.53 -4.20
C GLY A 182 12.81 2.26 -5.29
N THR A 183 12.71 3.17 -6.25
CA THR A 183 11.85 3.04 -7.43
C THR A 183 12.62 3.41 -8.71
N PRO A 184 12.20 2.92 -9.89
CA PRO A 184 12.85 3.27 -11.15
C PRO A 184 12.86 4.77 -11.50
N ARG A 185 12.04 5.59 -10.82
CA ARG A 185 11.87 7.03 -11.06
C ARG A 185 12.33 7.89 -9.87
N ASP A 186 13.23 7.37 -9.03
CA ASP A 186 13.69 8.06 -7.81
C ASP A 186 14.44 9.37 -8.06
N GLU A 187 15.00 9.55 -9.26
CA GLU A 187 15.74 10.76 -9.65
C GLU A 187 14.82 11.91 -10.08
N GLU A 188 13.53 11.64 -10.24
CA GLU A 188 12.57 12.64 -10.68
C GLU A 188 12.14 13.58 -9.55
N SER A 189 11.91 14.85 -9.88
CA SER A 189 11.56 15.87 -8.88
C SER A 189 10.15 15.72 -8.29
N ASP A 190 9.28 14.90 -8.91
CA ASP A 190 7.89 14.73 -8.53
C ASP A 190 7.64 13.55 -7.57
N VAL A 191 8.70 12.83 -7.15
CA VAL A 191 8.60 11.67 -6.26
C VAL A 191 8.00 12.07 -4.92
N ARG A 192 6.92 11.39 -4.53
CA ARG A 192 6.27 11.54 -3.22
C ARG A 192 6.42 10.27 -2.41
N THR A 193 6.73 10.42 -1.12
CA THR A 193 6.99 9.29 -0.23
C THR A 193 5.80 9.05 0.69
N VAL A 194 5.12 7.92 0.50
CA VAL A 194 4.07 7.44 1.39
C VAL A 194 4.74 6.75 2.58
N TRP A 195 4.59 7.34 3.77
CA TRP A 195 5.20 6.83 4.99
C TRP A 195 4.29 5.84 5.71
N ILE A 196 4.81 4.69 6.11
CA ILE A 196 4.15 3.71 7.00
C ILE A 196 5.08 3.35 8.17
N THR A 197 4.56 2.74 9.22
CA THR A 197 5.42 2.09 10.22
C THR A 197 5.35 0.59 10.08
N THR A 198 6.44 -0.08 10.45
CA THR A 198 6.48 -1.53 10.59
C THR A 198 7.22 -1.95 11.86
N THR A 199 6.79 -3.02 12.51
CA THR A 199 7.49 -3.59 13.67
C THR A 199 8.75 -4.36 13.28
N SER A 200 8.84 -4.82 12.03
CA SER A 200 10.00 -5.54 11.49
C SER A 200 10.28 -5.13 10.05
N GLY A 201 11.55 -5.21 9.64
CA GLY A 201 11.93 -4.99 8.23
C GLY A 201 11.34 -6.05 7.29
N SER A 202 11.02 -7.24 7.80
CA SER A 202 10.45 -8.33 7.01
C SER A 202 8.94 -8.28 6.86
N GLY A 203 8.21 -7.49 7.66
CA GLY A 203 6.73 -7.48 7.62
C GLY A 203 6.05 -8.74 8.16
N VAL A 204 6.74 -9.88 8.26
CA VAL A 204 6.11 -11.15 8.66
C VAL A 204 5.65 -11.12 10.13
N THR A 205 4.38 -11.45 10.38
CA THR A 205 3.84 -11.61 11.74
C THR A 205 4.57 -12.73 12.49
N GLY A 206 5.09 -12.43 13.70
CA GLY A 206 5.29 -13.46 14.72
C GLY A 206 3.93 -14.05 15.17
N ASN A 207 3.91 -15.28 15.65
CA ASN A 207 2.74 -16.17 15.93
C ASN A 207 1.54 -15.60 16.74
N ASN A 208 1.48 -14.32 17.09
CA ASN A 208 0.39 -13.71 17.83
C ASN A 208 -0.66 -13.09 16.88
N ALA A 209 -1.34 -13.95 16.13
CA ALA A 209 -2.20 -13.64 14.99
C ALA A 209 -3.44 -12.75 15.27
N TYR A 210 -3.62 -12.20 16.47
CA TYR A 210 -4.91 -11.64 16.88
C TYR A 210 -4.90 -10.23 17.47
N LEU A 211 -3.76 -9.60 17.83
CA LEU A 211 -3.84 -8.36 18.61
C LEU A 211 -2.90 -7.21 18.22
N THR A 212 -1.82 -7.41 17.46
CA THR A 212 -0.95 -6.29 17.05
C THR A 212 -0.56 -6.40 15.59
N ASP A 213 -1.01 -5.42 14.81
CA ASP A 213 -0.68 -5.28 13.40
C ASP A 213 0.80 -4.94 13.25
N HIS A 214 1.50 -5.68 12.39
CA HIS A 214 2.92 -5.41 12.12
C HIS A 214 3.11 -4.12 11.30
N TYR A 215 2.12 -3.71 10.49
CA TYR A 215 2.10 -2.41 9.80
C TYR A 215 1.10 -1.44 10.45
N SER A 216 1.36 -0.15 10.33
CA SER A 216 0.39 0.90 10.62
C SER A 216 0.55 2.08 9.66
N GLY A 217 -0.55 2.77 9.39
CA GLY A 217 -0.52 4.00 8.61
C GLY A 217 0.08 5.14 9.44
N ILE A 218 0.48 6.22 8.77
CA ILE A 218 1.01 7.42 9.43
C ILE A 218 0.21 8.64 8.99
N THR A 219 -0.08 9.52 9.94
CA THR A 219 -0.62 10.86 9.69
C THR A 219 0.17 11.94 10.45
N SER A 220 0.06 13.18 10.00
CA SER A 220 0.63 14.32 10.70
C SER A 220 -0.18 14.66 11.97
N CYS A 221 0.51 15.08 13.04
CA CYS A 221 -0.12 15.60 14.27
C CYS A 221 -0.95 16.88 14.06
N LEU A 222 -0.88 17.50 12.88
CA LEU A 222 -1.49 18.80 12.56
C LEU A 222 -3.02 18.85 12.66
N TRP A 223 -3.70 17.71 12.69
CA TRP A 223 -5.16 17.65 12.71
C TRP A 223 -5.82 18.03 14.05
N THR A 224 -5.05 18.26 15.13
CA THR A 224 -5.66 18.56 16.44
C THR A 224 -5.99 20.04 16.69
N ILE A 225 -5.68 20.96 15.76
CA ILE A 225 -5.96 22.41 15.94
C ILE A 225 -7.01 22.93 14.93
N VAL A 226 -8.02 22.12 14.58
CA VAL A 226 -9.28 22.65 14.04
C VAL A 226 -10.53 22.09 14.75
N PRO A 227 -10.69 22.24 16.09
CA PRO A 227 -12.03 22.18 16.68
C PRO A 227 -12.72 23.55 16.77
N MET A 228 -12.09 24.67 16.37
CA MET A 228 -12.63 26.00 16.69
C MET A 228 -13.20 26.82 15.53
N VAL A 229 -12.80 26.60 14.27
CA VAL A 229 -13.32 27.44 13.17
C VAL A 229 -14.71 26.98 12.70
N ASN A 230 -15.06 25.70 12.89
CA ASN A 230 -16.38 25.20 12.48
C ASN A 230 -17.54 25.64 13.40
N LYS A 231 -17.28 26.01 14.66
CA LYS A 231 -18.33 26.57 15.53
C LYS A 231 -18.72 28.00 15.14
N GLU A 232 -17.79 28.80 14.62
CA GLU A 232 -18.05 30.18 14.22
C GLU A 232 -18.71 30.26 12.84
N LEU A 233 -18.34 29.37 11.91
CA LEU A 233 -19.05 29.21 10.63
C LEU A 233 -20.49 28.69 10.82
N SER A 234 -20.69 27.70 11.70
CA SER A 234 -22.03 27.21 12.02
C SER A 234 -22.91 28.26 12.72
N ARG A 235 -22.31 29.19 13.49
CA ARG A 235 -23.02 30.32 14.10
C ARG A 235 -23.42 31.38 13.08
N ARG A 236 -22.57 31.64 12.08
CA ARG A 236 -22.87 32.63 11.02
C ARG A 236 -23.94 32.13 10.05
N GLU A 237 -23.98 30.83 9.74
CA GLU A 237 -25.04 30.23 8.93
C GLU A 237 -26.39 30.18 9.68
N ALA A 238 -26.39 29.92 10.99
CA ALA A 238 -27.61 29.94 11.81
C ALA A 238 -28.23 31.35 11.99
N LEU A 239 -27.43 32.41 11.84
CA LEU A 239 -27.90 33.80 11.82
C LEU A 239 -28.43 34.23 10.46
N PHE A 240 -27.96 33.60 9.37
CA PHE A 240 -28.40 33.92 8.01
C PHE A 240 -29.75 33.26 7.65
N CYS A 241 -30.13 32.16 8.31
CA CYS A 241 -31.42 31.49 8.12
C CYS A 241 -32.57 32.04 8.99
N LYS A 242 -32.38 33.17 9.67
CA LYS A 242 -33.39 33.81 10.55
C LYS A 242 -33.77 35.24 10.15
N ALA A 243 -33.29 35.71 9.01
CA ALA A 243 -33.71 36.96 8.37
C ALA A 243 -34.49 36.62 7.09
#